data_AF-A0A0L8N4A5-F1
#
_entry.id   AF-A0A0L8N4A5-F1
#
_cell.length_a   1.000
_cell.length_b   1.000
_cell.length_c   1.000
_cell.angle_alpha   90.00
_cell.angle_beta   90.00
_cell.angle_gamma   90.00
#
_symmetry.space_group_name_H-M   'P 1'
#
loop_
_entity.id
_entity.type
_entity.pdbx_description
1 polymer ?
#
loop_
_entity_poly.entity_id
_entity_poly.type
_entity_poly.pdbx_seq_one_letter_code
_entity_poly.pdbx_strand_id
1 'polypeptide(L)'
;MATNRARRVLGYLESGKNLAGSACGVAGLGLTLAGVAGAYWPVVIAGLYGAGALIAPPERVAPPPFDPSEEVGALRADFTRLREYLGEVELPATAAARWAGLLELYGALLEPGWVAQVLATEPEAVHALSRAIRRDVPECVDTYNRTRWWNRLTPGGESPERHLERQLDLLYEEAESVTADLREAEARRQQTHTAYLEERGRS
;
A
#
# COMPACT_ATOMS: atom_id res chain seq x y z
N MET A 1 32.84 18.59 -10.50
CA MET A 1 32.30 19.80 -9.82
C MET A 1 31.30 20.60 -10.67
N ALA A 2 31.53 20.80 -11.98
CA ALA A 2 30.63 21.57 -12.86
C ALA A 2 29.22 20.96 -13.03
N THR A 3 29.11 19.64 -13.11
CA THR A 3 27.85 18.90 -13.28
C THR A 3 26.88 19.07 -12.09
N ASN A 4 27.41 19.16 -10.87
CA ASN A 4 26.61 19.30 -9.65
C ASN A 4 26.05 20.72 -9.50
N ARG A 5 26.77 21.75 -9.98
CA ARG A 5 26.26 23.13 -10.04
C ARG A 5 25.18 23.29 -11.11
N ALA A 6 25.39 22.73 -12.31
CA ALA A 6 24.39 22.77 -13.38
C ALA A 6 23.07 22.09 -12.96
N ARG A 7 23.15 20.94 -12.29
CA ARG A 7 21.97 20.24 -11.75
C ARG A 7 21.23 21.04 -10.67
N ARG A 8 21.98 21.75 -9.82
CA ARG A 8 21.41 22.65 -8.80
C ARG A 8 20.72 23.87 -9.42
N VAL A 9 21.29 24.42 -10.49
CA VAL A 9 20.70 25.56 -11.22
C VAL A 9 19.44 25.12 -11.96
N LEU A 10 19.45 23.97 -12.66
CA LEU A 10 18.24 23.41 -13.27
C LEU A 10 17.17 23.10 -12.23
N GLY A 11 17.54 22.45 -11.12
CA GLY A 11 16.60 22.15 -10.03
C GLY A 11 15.99 23.41 -9.39
N TYR A 12 16.77 24.49 -9.26
CA TYR A 12 16.22 25.78 -8.80
C TYR A 12 15.30 26.41 -9.84
N LEU A 13 15.60 26.29 -11.14
CA LEU A 13 14.76 26.84 -12.19
C LEU A 13 13.39 26.17 -12.27
N GLU A 14 13.35 24.85 -12.07
CA GLU A 14 12.14 24.02 -12.01
C GLU A 14 11.43 24.07 -10.63
N SER A 15 12.05 24.73 -9.64
CA SER A 15 11.52 24.83 -8.28
C SER A 15 10.20 25.62 -8.24
N GLY A 16 9.27 25.14 -7.40
CA GLY A 16 8.05 25.89 -7.08
C GLY A 16 8.33 27.30 -6.53
N LYS A 17 9.47 27.50 -5.87
CA LYS A 17 9.91 28.82 -5.38
C LYS A 17 10.26 29.77 -6.52
N ASN A 18 10.96 29.28 -7.54
CA ASN A 18 11.30 30.11 -8.69
C ASN A 18 10.08 30.40 -9.56
N LEU A 19 9.17 29.43 -9.74
CA LEU A 19 7.92 29.64 -10.49
C LEU A 19 7.01 30.68 -9.81
N ALA A 20 6.78 30.54 -8.50
CA ALA A 20 5.98 31.50 -7.74
C ALA A 20 6.64 32.89 -7.68
N GLY A 21 7.95 32.94 -7.47
CA GLY A 21 8.72 34.19 -7.55
C GLY A 21 8.62 34.83 -8.93
N SER A 22 8.75 34.05 -10.00
CA SER A 22 8.65 34.55 -11.37
C SER A 22 7.25 35.09 -11.68
N ALA A 23 6.18 34.40 -11.25
CA ALA A 23 4.81 34.88 -11.42
C ALA A 23 4.57 36.21 -10.68
N CYS A 24 5.02 36.33 -9.43
CA CYS A 24 4.92 37.58 -8.67
C CYS A 24 5.81 38.69 -9.27
N GLY A 25 7.00 38.35 -9.78
CA GLY A 25 7.88 39.28 -10.49
C GLY A 25 7.24 39.85 -11.77
N VAL A 26 6.53 39.01 -12.53
CA VAL A 26 5.76 39.43 -13.71
C VAL A 26 4.59 40.35 -13.31
N ALA A 27 3.90 40.07 -12.21
CA ALA A 27 2.90 40.99 -11.67
C ALA A 27 3.51 42.35 -11.27
N GLY A 28 4.72 42.31 -10.70
CA GLY A 28 5.55 43.49 -10.46
C GLY A 28 5.82 44.29 -11.74
N LEU A 29 6.19 43.62 -12.83
CA LEU A 29 6.39 44.27 -14.12
C LEU A 29 5.09 44.94 -14.63
N GLY A 30 3.94 44.30 -14.46
CA GLY A 30 2.63 44.90 -14.78
C GLY A 30 2.36 46.21 -14.01
N LEU A 31 2.70 46.26 -12.72
CA LEU A 31 2.58 47.47 -11.90
C LEU A 31 3.52 48.59 -12.38
N THR A 32 4.70 48.24 -12.89
CA THR A 32 5.66 49.21 -13.42
C THR A 32 5.15 49.83 -14.73
N LEU A 33 4.57 49.03 -15.62
CA LEU A 33 3.97 49.49 -16.87
C LEU A 33 2.71 50.36 -16.64
N ALA A 34 1.97 50.09 -15.57
CA ALA A 34 0.84 50.93 -15.14
C ALA A 34 1.25 52.27 -14.51
N GLY A 35 2.56 52.56 -14.42
CA GLY A 35 3.10 53.82 -13.89
C GLY A 35 3.15 53.90 -12.36
N VAL A 36 2.79 52.82 -11.65
CA VAL A 36 2.66 52.80 -10.18
C VAL A 36 4.03 52.78 -9.48
N ALA A 37 5.04 52.18 -10.10
CA ALA A 37 6.35 51.95 -9.45
C ALA A 37 7.40 53.06 -9.69
N GLY A 38 7.21 53.92 -10.70
CA GLY A 38 8.15 55.01 -11.03
C GLY A 38 9.61 54.56 -11.18
N ALA A 39 10.55 55.36 -10.65
CA ALA A 39 11.98 55.04 -10.69
C ALA A 39 12.39 53.83 -9.82
N TYR A 40 11.52 53.37 -8.91
CA TYR A 40 11.79 52.25 -8.00
C TYR A 40 11.36 50.90 -8.57
N TRP A 41 11.03 50.84 -9.86
CA TRP A 41 10.58 49.64 -10.55
C TRP A 41 11.47 48.39 -10.34
N PRO A 42 12.82 48.47 -10.28
CA PRO A 42 13.64 47.28 -10.07
C PRO A 42 13.45 46.68 -8.67
N VAL A 43 13.24 47.53 -7.66
CA VAL A 43 13.04 47.13 -6.26
C VAL A 43 11.69 46.45 -6.09
N VAL A 44 10.64 46.96 -6.76
CA VAL A 44 9.29 46.36 -6.72
C VAL A 44 9.29 44.96 -7.32
N ILE A 45 9.93 44.77 -8.48
CA ILE A 45 10.04 43.45 -9.12
C ILE A 45 10.84 42.48 -8.25
N ALA A 46 12.00 42.90 -7.75
CA ALA A 46 12.84 42.06 -6.89
C ALA A 46 12.12 41.68 -5.58
N GLY A 47 11.40 42.63 -4.97
CA GLY A 47 10.63 42.41 -3.74
C GLY A 47 9.48 41.44 -3.95
N LEU A 48 8.71 41.59 -5.05
CA LEU A 48 7.62 40.68 -5.38
C LEU A 48 8.12 39.28 -5.75
N TYR A 49 9.24 39.18 -6.47
CA TYR A 49 9.87 37.88 -6.74
C TYR A 49 10.29 37.20 -5.43
N GLY A 50 10.98 37.93 -4.54
CA GLY A 50 11.40 37.41 -3.24
C GLY A 50 10.22 36.98 -2.37
N ALA A 51 9.16 37.79 -2.32
CA ALA A 51 7.94 37.47 -1.59
C ALA A 51 7.25 36.22 -2.16
N GLY A 52 7.12 36.13 -3.49
CA GLY A 52 6.55 34.96 -4.16
C GLY A 52 7.37 33.69 -3.91
N ALA A 53 8.70 33.79 -3.93
CA ALA A 53 9.60 32.67 -3.66
C ALA A 53 9.56 32.19 -2.20
N LEU A 54 9.32 33.10 -1.24
CA LEU A 54 9.23 32.78 0.18
C LEU A 54 7.87 32.21 0.58
N ILE A 55 6.80 32.64 -0.08
CA ILE A 55 5.42 32.15 0.16
C ILE A 55 5.20 30.80 -0.53
N ALA A 56 6.00 30.48 -1.56
CA ALA A 56 5.87 29.24 -2.30
C ALA A 56 5.87 28.00 -1.37
N PRO A 57 4.97 27.04 -1.60
CA PRO A 57 4.92 25.81 -0.82
C PRO A 57 6.29 25.12 -0.80
N PRO A 58 6.73 24.57 0.35
CA PRO A 58 7.98 23.84 0.42
C PRO A 58 7.93 22.65 -0.53
N GLU A 59 9.05 22.41 -1.23
CA GLU A 59 9.20 21.21 -2.05
C GLU A 59 9.06 19.98 -1.16
N ARG A 60 8.18 19.08 -1.56
CA ARG A 60 8.01 17.81 -0.88
C ARG A 60 9.21 16.93 -1.24
N VAL A 61 9.91 16.45 -0.22
CA VAL A 61 10.93 15.41 -0.41
C VAL A 61 10.21 14.18 -0.94
N ALA A 62 10.65 13.65 -2.08
CA ALA A 62 10.10 12.42 -2.62
C ALA A 62 10.32 11.29 -1.59
N PRO A 63 9.28 10.51 -1.24
CA PRO A 63 9.45 9.36 -0.37
C PRO A 63 10.42 8.36 -1.02
N PRO A 64 11.15 7.56 -0.21
CA PRO A 64 11.99 6.50 -0.75
C PRO A 64 11.14 5.52 -1.57
N PRO A 65 11.68 4.92 -2.64
CA PRO A 65 10.98 3.90 -3.40
C PRO A 65 10.86 2.64 -2.55
N PHE A 66 9.64 2.14 -2.37
CA PHE A 66 9.36 0.83 -1.78
C PHE A 66 8.89 -0.10 -2.90
N ASP A 67 9.52 -1.26 -3.06
CA ASP A 67 9.09 -2.27 -4.01
C ASP A 67 7.98 -3.12 -3.35
N PRO A 68 6.74 -3.08 -3.84
CA PRO A 68 5.66 -3.88 -3.28
C PRO A 68 5.93 -5.40 -3.31
N SER A 69 6.83 -5.85 -4.20
CA SER A 69 7.26 -7.24 -4.27
C SER A 69 8.06 -7.68 -3.03
N GLU A 70 8.77 -6.76 -2.39
CA GLU A 70 9.50 -7.03 -1.13
C GLU A 70 8.53 -7.33 0.01
N GLU A 71 7.39 -6.64 0.06
CA GLU A 71 6.35 -6.87 1.09
C GLU A 71 5.74 -8.26 0.95
N VAL A 72 5.40 -8.69 -0.28
CA VAL A 72 4.90 -10.06 -0.54
C VAL A 72 5.97 -11.10 -0.21
N GLY A 73 7.25 -10.80 -0.48
CA GLY A 73 8.38 -11.65 -0.09
C GLY A 73 8.49 -11.83 1.43
N ALA A 74 8.37 -10.74 2.19
CA ALA A 74 8.35 -10.79 3.66
C ALA A 74 7.14 -11.57 4.18
N LEU A 75 5.97 -11.38 3.57
CA LEU A 75 4.75 -12.08 3.93
C LEU A 75 4.85 -13.59 3.70
N ARG A 76 5.52 -14.03 2.62
CA ARG A 76 5.82 -15.45 2.37
C ARG A 76 6.71 -16.06 3.46
N ALA A 77 7.70 -15.30 3.93
CA ALA A 77 8.54 -15.75 5.03
C ALA A 77 7.73 -15.89 6.34
N ASP A 78 6.85 -14.93 6.63
CA ASP A 78 5.97 -15.01 7.80
C ASP A 78 4.97 -16.18 7.69
N PHE A 79 4.43 -16.43 6.50
CA PHE A 79 3.57 -17.58 6.26
C PHE A 79 4.31 -18.91 6.48
N THR A 80 5.59 -18.99 6.12
CA THR A 80 6.42 -20.17 6.38
C THR A 80 6.57 -20.42 7.88
N ARG A 81 6.91 -19.37 8.65
CA ARG A 81 6.99 -19.44 10.12
C ARG A 81 5.65 -19.82 10.75
N LEU A 82 4.56 -19.29 10.21
CA LEU A 82 3.21 -19.65 10.67
C LEU A 82 2.98 -21.15 10.46
N ARG A 83 3.23 -21.71 9.27
CA ARG A 83 3.06 -23.16 9.04
C ARG A 83 3.91 -24.01 10.00
N GLU A 84 5.14 -23.60 10.27
CA GLU A 84 6.02 -24.29 11.23
C GLU A 84 5.42 -24.28 12.64
N TYR A 85 5.03 -23.11 13.15
CA TYR A 85 4.33 -22.97 14.44
C TYR A 85 3.09 -23.87 14.53
N LEU A 86 2.28 -23.88 13.47
CA LEU A 86 1.05 -24.67 13.44
C LEU A 86 1.28 -26.17 13.33
N GLY A 87 2.43 -26.60 12.80
CA GLY A 87 2.85 -28.00 12.79
C GLY A 87 3.15 -28.55 14.20
N GLU A 88 3.42 -27.68 15.17
CA GLU A 88 3.66 -28.04 16.57
C GLU A 88 2.36 -28.07 17.41
N VAL A 89 1.26 -27.56 16.88
CA VAL A 89 -0.02 -27.42 17.62
C VAL A 89 -0.94 -28.62 17.36
N GLU A 90 -1.48 -29.19 18.44
CA GLU A 90 -2.55 -30.19 18.35
C GLU A 90 -3.90 -29.54 18.04
N LEU A 91 -4.34 -29.65 16.80
CA LEU A 91 -5.67 -29.21 16.35
C LEU A 91 -6.71 -30.35 16.44
N PRO A 92 -7.99 -30.03 16.69
CA PRO A 92 -9.05 -31.03 16.67
C PRO A 92 -9.23 -31.58 15.25
N ALA A 93 -9.48 -32.89 15.16
CA ALA A 93 -9.60 -33.59 13.87
C ALA A 93 -10.71 -33.02 12.96
N THR A 94 -11.76 -32.46 13.55
CA THR A 94 -12.88 -31.83 12.82
C THR A 94 -12.47 -30.54 12.11
N ALA A 95 -11.50 -29.79 12.66
CA ALA A 95 -10.97 -28.57 12.07
C ALA A 95 -9.80 -28.80 11.10
N ALA A 96 -9.17 -29.98 11.14
CA ALA A 96 -7.93 -30.26 10.41
C ALA A 96 -8.06 -30.10 8.89
N ALA A 97 -9.16 -30.59 8.29
CA ALA A 97 -9.40 -30.44 6.86
C ALA A 97 -9.61 -28.97 6.47
N ARG A 98 -10.40 -28.25 7.27
CA ARG A 98 -10.72 -26.83 7.06
C ARG A 98 -9.48 -25.95 7.12
N TRP A 99 -8.62 -26.25 8.08
CA TRP A 99 -7.34 -25.64 8.30
C TRP A 99 -6.35 -25.87 7.17
N ALA A 100 -6.22 -27.13 6.72
CA ALA A 100 -5.38 -27.47 5.59
C ALA A 100 -5.79 -26.70 4.33
N GLY A 101 -7.10 -26.61 4.06
CA GLY A 101 -7.62 -25.80 2.94
C GLY A 101 -7.30 -24.31 3.05
N LEU A 102 -7.35 -23.74 4.26
CA LEU A 102 -6.96 -22.34 4.49
C LEU A 102 -5.48 -22.10 4.20
N LEU A 103 -4.60 -22.97 4.70
CA LEU A 103 -3.17 -22.87 4.44
C LEU A 103 -2.83 -23.12 2.97
N GLU A 104 -3.55 -24.02 2.29
CA GLU A 104 -3.39 -24.23 0.86
C GLU A 104 -3.77 -22.96 0.07
N LEU A 105 -4.88 -22.31 0.42
CA LEU A 105 -5.33 -21.08 -0.23
C LEU A 105 -4.35 -19.92 -0.01
N TYR A 106 -3.88 -19.69 1.23
CA TYR A 106 -2.83 -18.71 1.51
C TYR A 106 -1.52 -19.03 0.79
N GLY A 107 -1.14 -20.31 0.73
CA GLY A 107 0.01 -20.77 -0.03
C GLY A 107 -0.11 -20.44 -1.51
N ALA A 108 -1.25 -20.74 -2.13
CA ALA A 108 -1.52 -20.46 -3.54
C ALA A 108 -1.47 -18.96 -3.87
N LEU A 109 -1.93 -18.09 -2.97
CA LEU A 109 -1.86 -16.63 -3.12
C LEU A 109 -0.44 -16.08 -3.03
N LEU A 110 0.42 -16.71 -2.22
CA LEU A 110 1.79 -16.26 -1.95
C LEU A 110 2.86 -16.95 -2.81
N GLU A 111 2.50 -18.04 -3.49
CA GLU A 111 3.39 -18.80 -4.37
C GLU A 111 4.00 -17.88 -5.44
N PRO A 112 5.33 -17.92 -5.66
CA PRO A 112 5.96 -17.13 -6.71
C PRO A 112 5.29 -17.37 -8.08
N GLY A 113 4.78 -16.30 -8.69
CA GLY A 113 4.03 -16.43 -9.95
C GLY A 113 3.29 -15.15 -10.29
N TRP A 114 2.37 -15.25 -11.25
CA TRP A 114 1.55 -14.12 -11.68
C TRP A 114 0.58 -13.67 -10.57
N VAL A 115 0.03 -14.58 -9.77
CA VAL A 115 -0.87 -14.25 -8.64
C VAL A 115 -0.16 -13.36 -7.63
N ALA A 116 1.05 -13.73 -7.22
CA ALA A 116 1.86 -12.93 -6.30
C ALA A 116 2.24 -11.55 -6.87
N GLN A 117 2.41 -11.43 -8.20
CA GLN A 117 2.65 -10.14 -8.86
C GLN A 117 1.40 -9.26 -8.86
N VAL A 118 0.23 -9.82 -9.12
CA VAL A 118 -1.05 -9.09 -9.01
C VAL A 118 -1.27 -8.68 -7.55
N LEU A 119 -1.05 -9.60 -6.61
CA LEU A 119 -1.15 -9.32 -5.17
C LEU A 119 -0.24 -8.16 -4.73
N ALA A 120 1.01 -8.13 -5.19
CA ALA A 120 1.95 -7.05 -4.87
C ALA A 120 1.42 -5.66 -5.28
N THR A 121 0.54 -5.60 -6.28
CA THR A 121 -0.05 -4.35 -6.75
C THR A 121 -1.39 -4.00 -6.10
N GLU A 122 -1.89 -4.82 -5.18
CA GLU A 122 -3.18 -4.64 -4.49
C GLU A 122 -2.96 -4.52 -2.97
N PRO A 123 -2.79 -3.29 -2.42
CA PRO A 123 -2.42 -3.07 -1.02
C PRO A 123 -3.41 -3.64 0.00
N GLU A 124 -4.71 -3.60 -0.30
CA GLU A 124 -5.75 -4.12 0.59
C GLU A 124 -5.67 -5.63 0.74
N ALA A 125 -5.38 -6.35 -0.37
CA ALA A 125 -5.19 -7.79 -0.35
C ALA A 125 -3.91 -8.19 0.43
N VAL A 126 -2.81 -7.44 0.26
CA VAL A 126 -1.58 -7.62 1.05
C VAL A 126 -1.85 -7.38 2.53
N HIS A 127 -2.59 -6.32 2.86
CA HIS A 127 -2.95 -6.00 4.24
C HIS A 127 -3.81 -7.09 4.88
N ALA A 128 -4.83 -7.58 4.17
CA ALA A 128 -5.71 -8.65 4.65
C ALA A 128 -4.93 -9.93 4.95
N LEU A 129 -4.08 -10.39 4.02
CA LEU A 129 -3.24 -11.56 4.25
C LEU A 129 -2.22 -11.34 5.38
N SER A 130 -1.59 -10.17 5.45
CA SER A 130 -0.67 -9.83 6.55
C SER A 130 -1.36 -9.91 7.91
N ARG A 131 -2.58 -9.37 8.02
CA ARG A 131 -3.36 -9.41 9.26
C ARG A 131 -3.76 -10.84 9.62
N ALA A 132 -4.26 -11.61 8.66
CA ALA A 132 -4.63 -13.00 8.87
C ALA A 132 -3.45 -13.87 9.33
N ILE A 133 -2.30 -13.76 8.65
CA ILE A 133 -1.10 -14.57 8.92
C ILE A 133 -0.45 -14.20 10.25
N ARG A 134 -0.35 -12.89 10.55
CA ARG A 134 0.42 -12.41 11.72
C ARG A 134 -0.41 -12.32 13.00
N ARG A 135 -1.74 -12.27 12.90
CA ARG A 135 -2.62 -12.05 14.05
C ARG A 135 -3.77 -13.05 14.11
N ASP A 136 -4.65 -13.04 13.11
CA ASP A 136 -5.95 -13.68 13.27
C ASP A 136 -5.82 -15.20 13.39
N VAL A 137 -4.97 -15.83 12.60
CA VAL A 137 -4.70 -17.27 12.67
C VAL A 137 -4.04 -17.67 14.01
N PRO A 138 -2.92 -17.05 14.44
CA PRO A 138 -2.37 -17.30 15.78
C PRO A 138 -3.37 -17.10 16.92
N GLU A 139 -4.20 -16.07 16.84
CA GLU A 139 -5.18 -15.72 17.88
C GLU A 139 -6.31 -16.77 17.98
N CYS A 140 -6.77 -17.32 16.85
CA CYS A 140 -7.73 -18.43 16.85
C CYS A 140 -7.17 -19.66 17.60
N VAL A 141 -5.90 -19.99 17.35
CA VAL A 141 -5.22 -21.12 18.00
C VAL A 141 -5.03 -20.89 19.51
N ASP A 142 -4.55 -19.70 19.90
CA ASP A 142 -4.38 -19.35 21.31
C ASP A 142 -5.71 -19.35 22.05
N THR A 143 -6.75 -18.77 21.45
CA THR A 143 -8.11 -18.75 22.01
C THR A 143 -8.68 -20.15 22.16
N TYR A 144 -8.52 -21.02 21.15
CA TYR A 144 -8.92 -22.42 21.23
C TYR A 144 -8.21 -23.14 22.40
N ASN A 145 -6.88 -23.04 22.48
CA ASN A 145 -6.10 -23.71 23.51
C ASN A 145 -6.47 -23.23 24.92
N ARG A 146 -6.61 -21.91 25.10
CA ARG A 146 -7.04 -21.31 26.36
C ARG A 146 -8.43 -21.78 26.77
N THR A 147 -9.39 -21.75 25.85
CA THR A 147 -10.79 -22.12 26.13
C THR A 147 -10.91 -23.63 26.41
N ARG A 148 -10.19 -24.47 25.64
CA ARG A 148 -10.10 -25.92 25.87
C ARG A 148 -9.56 -26.23 27.27
N TRP A 149 -8.51 -25.53 27.71
CA TRP A 149 -7.97 -25.73 29.05
C TRP A 149 -8.99 -25.36 30.14
N TRP A 150 -9.67 -24.22 30.01
CA TRP A 150 -10.70 -23.81 30.97
C TRP A 150 -11.89 -24.77 31.01
N ASN A 151 -12.35 -25.26 29.86
CA ASN A 151 -13.47 -26.21 29.80
C ASN A 151 -13.15 -27.56 30.46
N ARG A 152 -11.87 -27.94 30.58
CA ARG A 152 -11.47 -29.12 31.38
C ARG A 152 -11.65 -28.90 32.88
N LEU A 153 -11.55 -27.65 33.35
CA LEU A 153 -11.67 -27.30 34.77
C LEU A 153 -13.13 -27.00 35.16
N THR A 154 -13.85 -26.29 34.29
CA THR A 154 -15.25 -25.92 34.49
C THR A 154 -16.06 -26.24 33.24
N PRO A 155 -16.59 -27.46 33.13
CA PRO A 155 -17.42 -27.85 31.99
C PRO A 155 -18.76 -27.06 31.98
N GLY A 156 -19.30 -26.79 30.78
CA GLY A 156 -20.62 -26.18 30.60
C GLY A 156 -20.69 -24.99 29.64
N GLY A 157 -19.53 -24.50 29.16
CA GLY A 157 -19.46 -23.50 28.11
C GLY A 157 -19.70 -24.05 26.70
N GLU A 158 -19.71 -23.16 25.72
CA GLU A 158 -19.73 -23.53 24.30
C GLU A 158 -18.50 -24.38 23.92
N SER A 159 -18.66 -25.31 22.97
CA SER A 159 -17.57 -26.19 22.53
C SER A 159 -16.46 -25.37 21.85
N PRO A 160 -15.21 -25.44 22.35
CA PRO A 160 -14.06 -24.76 21.76
C PRO A 160 -13.82 -25.19 20.31
N GLU A 161 -14.07 -26.46 20.00
CA GLU A 161 -13.92 -27.01 18.64
C GLU A 161 -14.89 -26.36 17.67
N ARG A 162 -16.18 -26.23 18.06
CA ARG A 162 -17.18 -25.56 17.21
C ARG A 162 -16.87 -24.07 17.01
N HIS A 163 -16.33 -23.42 18.04
CA HIS A 163 -15.94 -22.02 17.92
C HIS A 163 -14.76 -21.84 16.97
N LEU A 164 -13.74 -22.71 17.08
CA LEU A 164 -12.60 -22.72 16.16
C LEU A 164 -13.07 -22.98 14.72
N GLU A 165 -13.90 -23.99 14.48
CA GLU A 165 -14.46 -24.29 13.14
C GLU A 165 -15.10 -23.05 12.51
N ARG A 166 -15.94 -22.34 13.27
CA ARG A 166 -16.58 -21.11 12.82
C ARG A 166 -15.57 -20.00 12.51
N GLN A 167 -14.53 -19.86 13.32
CA GLN A 167 -13.46 -18.88 13.05
C GLN A 167 -12.71 -19.22 11.76
N LEU A 168 -12.44 -20.51 11.50
CA LEU A 168 -11.78 -20.95 10.27
C LEU A 168 -12.65 -20.76 9.03
N ASP A 169 -13.97 -20.94 9.16
CA ASP A 169 -14.90 -20.63 8.09
C ASP A 169 -14.82 -19.15 7.69
N LEU A 170 -14.86 -18.24 8.67
CA LEU A 170 -14.74 -16.80 8.42
C LEU A 170 -13.41 -16.42 7.77
N LEU A 171 -12.29 -16.96 8.25
CA LEU A 171 -10.96 -16.66 7.71
C LEU A 171 -10.80 -17.10 6.25
N TYR A 172 -11.46 -18.19 5.88
CA TYR A 172 -11.42 -18.68 4.52
C TYR A 172 -12.40 -17.96 3.61
N GLU A 173 -13.59 -17.59 4.10
CA GLU A 173 -14.50 -16.71 3.35
C GLU A 173 -13.79 -15.39 3.00
N GLU A 174 -13.01 -14.82 3.94
CA GLU A 174 -12.16 -13.65 3.68
C GLU A 174 -11.05 -13.96 2.66
N ALA A 175 -10.42 -15.14 2.74
CA ALA A 175 -9.41 -15.54 1.76
C ALA A 175 -10.00 -15.73 0.33
N GLU A 176 -11.23 -16.24 0.23
CA GLU A 176 -11.98 -16.33 -1.03
C GLU A 176 -12.36 -14.96 -1.56
N SER A 177 -12.77 -14.02 -0.70
CA SER A 177 -13.05 -12.65 -1.12
C SER A 177 -11.79 -11.96 -1.66
N VAL A 178 -10.64 -12.11 -0.98
CA VAL A 178 -9.35 -11.62 -1.48
C VAL A 178 -9.04 -12.22 -2.86
N THR A 179 -9.29 -13.51 -3.05
CA THR A 179 -9.08 -14.18 -4.34
C THR A 179 -10.01 -13.61 -5.43
N ALA A 180 -11.26 -13.33 -5.11
CA ALA A 180 -12.22 -12.72 -6.02
C ALA A 180 -11.80 -11.30 -6.42
N ASP A 181 -11.37 -10.49 -5.45
CA ASP A 181 -10.91 -9.11 -5.66
C ASP A 181 -9.68 -9.08 -6.58
N LEU A 182 -8.73 -10.00 -6.40
CA LEU A 182 -7.56 -10.12 -7.28
C LEU A 182 -7.97 -10.47 -8.72
N ARG A 183 -8.95 -11.36 -8.91
CA ARG A 183 -9.47 -11.69 -10.24
C ARG A 183 -10.16 -10.50 -10.90
N GLU A 184 -10.92 -9.72 -10.13
CA GLU A 184 -11.57 -8.52 -10.64
C GLU A 184 -10.55 -7.42 -10.99
N ALA A 185 -9.52 -7.24 -10.18
CA ALA A 185 -8.43 -6.31 -10.47
C ALA A 185 -7.72 -6.67 -11.79
N GLU A 186 -7.43 -7.95 -12.02
CA GLU A 186 -6.83 -8.41 -13.27
C GLU A 186 -7.78 -8.22 -14.47
N ALA A 187 -9.07 -8.52 -14.32
CA ALA A 187 -10.06 -8.29 -15.36
C ALA A 187 -10.13 -6.80 -15.76
N ARG A 188 -10.10 -5.88 -14.78
CA ARG A 188 -10.06 -4.42 -15.04
C ARG A 188 -8.81 -3.99 -15.80
N ARG A 189 -7.65 -4.57 -15.50
CA ARG A 189 -6.40 -4.29 -16.23
C ARG A 189 -6.48 -4.74 -17.69
N GLN A 190 -7.01 -5.93 -17.93
CA GLN A 190 -7.17 -6.46 -19.28
C GLN A 190 -8.13 -5.61 -20.12
N GLN A 191 -9.25 -5.18 -19.53
CA GLN A 191 -10.21 -4.29 -20.20
C GLN A 191 -9.57 -2.94 -20.54
N THR A 192 -8.82 -2.35 -19.60
CA THR A 192 -8.12 -1.08 -19.81
C THR A 192 -7.07 -1.20 -20.92
N HIS A 193 -6.30 -2.28 -20.95
CA HIS A 193 -5.31 -2.52 -21.99
C HIS A 193 -5.97 -2.69 -23.36
N THR A 194 -7.08 -3.44 -23.43
CA THR A 194 -7.86 -3.61 -24.66
C THR A 194 -8.38 -2.28 -25.18
N ALA A 195 -9.00 -1.47 -24.31
CA ALA A 195 -9.52 -0.15 -24.68
C ALA A 195 -8.40 0.79 -25.20
N TYR A 196 -7.23 0.76 -24.55
CA TYR A 196 -6.05 1.51 -25.01
C TYR A 196 -5.58 1.10 -26.41
N LEU A 197 -5.53 -0.21 -26.69
CA LEU A 197 -5.14 -0.71 -28.02
C LEU A 197 -6.14 -0.31 -29.11
N GLU A 198 -7.43 -0.37 -28.80
CA GLU A 198 -8.50 0.06 -29.72
C GLU A 198 -8.44 1.57 -30.01
N GLU A 199 -8.12 2.39 -29.01
CA GLU A 199 -7.96 3.84 -29.19
C GLU A 199 -6.73 4.16 -30.04
N ARG A 200 -5.60 3.48 -29.78
CA ARG A 200 -4.37 3.65 -30.57
C ARG A 200 -4.56 3.26 -32.03
N GLY A 201 -5.32 2.20 -32.32
CA GLY A 201 -5.58 1.77 -33.70
C GLY A 201 -6.50 2.69 -34.50
N ARG A 202 -7.20 3.62 -33.82
CA ARG A 202 -8.08 4.63 -34.43
C ARG A 202 -7.38 5.97 -34.69
N SER A 203 -6.18 6.19 -34.14
CA SER A 203 -5.34 7.37 -34.38
C SER A 203 -4.28 7.13 -35.44
#